data_AF-A0A258ZSB8-F1
#
_entry.id   AF-A0A258ZSB8-F1
#
_cell.length_a   1.000
_cell.length_b   1.000
_cell.length_c   1.000
_cell.angle_alpha   90.00
_cell.angle_beta   90.00
_cell.angle_gamma   90.00
#
_symmetry.space_group_name_H-M   'P 1'
#
loop_
_entity.id
_entity.type
_entity.pdbx_description
1 polymer ?
#
loop_
_entity_poly.entity_id
_entity_poly.type
_entity_poly.pdbx_seq_one_letter_code
_entity_poly.pdbx_strand_id
1 'polypeptide(L)'
;MTVGHAVPGAGVRIHAPARLHLGFLDLGGALGRRFGSLGLTLEAPETCVRVEAAAQDSAAGPDADRAARARDVVRAALALDLPLAITVEAALPAHGGLGSGTQLALAVAM
;
A
#
# COMPACT_ATOMS: atom_id res chain seq x y z
N MET A 1 30.62 -18.29 4.07
CA MET A 1 29.96 -18.31 5.40
C MET A 1 28.53 -17.85 5.20
N THR A 2 27.62 -18.80 5.39
CA THR A 2 26.17 -18.74 5.63
C THR A 2 25.33 -17.72 4.84
N VAL A 3 24.82 -18.18 3.69
CA VAL A 3 23.60 -17.65 3.06
C VAL A 3 22.46 -17.89 4.05
N GLY A 4 21.83 -16.82 4.53
CA GLY A 4 20.68 -16.90 5.44
C GLY A 4 19.53 -17.63 4.77
N HIS A 5 19.08 -18.72 5.40
CA HIS A 5 17.95 -19.50 4.94
C HIS A 5 16.66 -18.73 5.24
N ALA A 6 16.01 -18.17 4.21
CA ALA A 6 14.66 -17.61 4.35
C ALA A 6 13.71 -18.73 4.77
N VAL A 7 13.02 -18.55 5.91
CA VAL A 7 12.04 -19.51 6.42
C VAL A 7 10.86 -19.57 5.44
N PRO A 8 10.55 -20.73 4.83
CA PRO A 8 9.34 -20.87 4.02
C PRO A 8 8.11 -20.71 4.94
N GLY A 9 7.30 -19.68 4.71
CA GLY A 9 5.97 -19.54 5.32
C GLY A 9 5.70 -18.31 6.19
N ALA A 10 6.70 -17.46 6.49
CA ALA A 10 6.49 -16.21 7.23
C ALA A 10 6.23 -15.04 6.26
N GLY A 11 4.95 -14.78 5.96
CA GLY A 11 4.50 -13.61 5.20
C GLY A 11 3.74 -12.64 6.11
N VAL A 12 3.81 -11.35 5.81
CA VAL A 12 3.01 -10.32 6.49
C VAL A 12 1.74 -10.07 5.69
N ARG A 13 0.60 -10.00 6.37
CA ARG A 13 -0.68 -9.63 5.77
C ARG A 13 -1.11 -8.28 6.31
N ILE A 14 -1.29 -7.32 5.43
CA ILE A 14 -1.64 -5.93 5.74
C ILE A 14 -3.07 -5.66 5.29
N HIS A 15 -3.85 -5.09 6.20
CA HIS A 15 -5.23 -4.64 5.98
C HIS A 15 -5.24 -3.11 5.98
N ALA A 16 -5.65 -2.51 4.87
CA ALA A 16 -5.68 -1.07 4.67
C ALA A 16 -7.11 -0.62 4.33
N PRO A 17 -7.87 -0.10 5.32
CA PRO A 17 -9.27 0.25 5.14
C PRO A 17 -9.48 1.42 4.17
N ALA A 18 -10.64 1.46 3.51
CA ALA A 18 -11.05 2.61 2.71
C ALA A 18 -11.10 3.89 3.54
N ARG A 19 -10.88 5.02 2.86
CA ARG A 19 -11.01 6.36 3.45
C ARG A 19 -11.86 7.25 2.55
N LEU A 20 -12.90 7.85 3.11
CA LEU A 20 -13.59 8.96 2.47
C LEU A 20 -12.83 10.26 2.72
N HIS A 21 -12.60 11.03 1.66
CA HIS A 21 -12.04 12.38 1.74
C HIS A 21 -13.18 13.41 1.76
N LEU A 22 -13.34 14.11 2.88
CA LEU A 22 -14.48 15.02 3.12
C LEU A 22 -14.16 16.48 2.73
N GLY A 23 -13.36 16.65 1.68
CA GLY A 23 -12.96 17.95 1.15
C GLY A 23 -11.80 18.59 1.90
N PHE A 24 -11.50 19.83 1.50
CA PHE A 24 -10.40 20.62 2.04
C PHE A 24 -10.91 21.68 3.02
N LEU A 25 -10.13 21.91 4.08
CA LEU A 25 -10.44 22.85 5.15
C LEU A 25 -10.17 24.30 4.73
N ASP A 26 -9.08 24.56 4.00
CA ASP A 26 -8.74 25.90 3.53
C ASP A 26 -8.00 25.85 2.19
N LEU A 27 -8.74 25.91 1.08
CA LEU A 27 -8.15 25.91 -0.25
C LEU A 27 -7.37 27.20 -0.56
N GLY A 28 -7.84 28.34 -0.06
CA GLY A 28 -7.31 29.66 -0.39
C GLY A 28 -6.18 30.14 0.53
N GLY A 29 -5.99 29.51 1.70
CA GLY A 29 -5.02 29.92 2.70
C GLY A 29 -5.49 31.05 3.61
N ALA A 30 -6.79 31.37 3.62
CA ALA A 30 -7.36 32.48 4.41
C ALA A 30 -7.26 32.26 5.93
N LEU A 31 -7.13 31.00 6.37
CA LEU A 31 -6.92 30.58 7.75
C LEU A 31 -5.43 30.48 8.12
N GLY A 32 -4.53 31.02 7.29
CA GLY A 32 -3.09 31.00 7.51
C GLY A 32 -2.39 29.68 7.17
N ARG A 33 -3.12 28.71 6.60
CA ARG A 33 -2.56 27.45 6.08
C ARG A 33 -3.24 27.09 4.77
N ARG A 34 -2.50 26.59 3.80
CA ARG A 34 -3.09 26.08 2.56
C ARG A 34 -3.41 24.60 2.72
N PHE A 35 -4.55 24.19 2.18
CA PHE A 35 -5.07 22.83 2.22
C PHE A 35 -5.37 22.37 3.66
N GLY A 36 -5.13 21.09 3.94
CA GLY A 36 -5.67 20.37 5.08
C GLY A 36 -7.01 19.74 4.70
N SER A 37 -7.22 18.50 5.11
CA SER A 37 -8.43 17.77 4.80
C SER A 37 -8.87 16.91 5.97
N LEU A 38 -10.18 16.62 5.98
CA LEU A 38 -10.76 15.65 6.87
C LEU A 38 -10.92 14.34 6.09
N GLY A 39 -10.66 13.21 6.74
CA GLY A 39 -11.13 11.95 6.19
C GLY A 39 -11.67 11.02 7.25
N LEU A 40 -12.52 10.12 6.78
CA LEU A 40 -13.20 9.12 7.58
C LEU A 40 -12.75 7.74 7.10
N THR A 41 -12.15 6.98 8.00
CA THR A 41 -11.83 5.57 7.76
C THR A 41 -13.12 4.75 7.82
N LEU A 42 -13.27 3.80 6.91
CA LEU A 42 -14.41 2.88 6.86
C LEU A 42 -13.97 1.50 7.33
N GLU A 43 -14.88 0.74 7.94
CA GLU A 43 -14.62 -0.67 8.28
C GLU A 43 -14.53 -1.56 7.02
N ALA A 44 -15.26 -1.20 5.97
CA ALA A 44 -15.24 -1.85 4.67
C ALA A 44 -15.68 -0.88 3.56
N PRO A 45 -15.31 -1.11 2.29
CA PRO A 45 -14.36 -2.13 1.80
C PRO A 45 -12.91 -1.80 2.21
N GLU A 46 -11.98 -2.74 2.00
CA GLU A 46 -10.56 -2.59 2.33
C GLU A 46 -9.65 -3.11 1.22
N THR A 47 -8.40 -2.63 1.21
CA THR A 47 -7.30 -3.24 0.48
C THR A 47 -6.61 -4.25 1.39
N CYS A 48 -6.39 -5.47 0.92
CA CYS A 48 -5.66 -6.51 1.65
C CYS A 48 -4.48 -7.00 0.82
N VAL A 49 -3.29 -6.94 1.39
CA VAL A 49 -2.04 -7.31 0.72
C VAL A 49 -1.27 -8.31 1.58
N ARG A 50 -0.78 -9.38 0.95
CA ARG A 50 0.17 -10.31 1.55
C ARG A 50 1.54 -10.11 0.90
N VAL A 51 2.57 -9.96 1.72
CA VAL A 51 3.96 -9.79 1.29
C VAL A 51 4.81 -10.86 1.95
N GLU A 52 5.64 -11.54 1.16
CA GLU A 52 6.58 -12.53 1.67
C GLU A 52 7.89 -12.53 0.91
N ALA A 53 8.95 -12.99 1.58
CA ALA A 53 10.23 -13.23 0.93
C ALA A 53 10.08 -14.33 -0.12
N ALA A 54 10.71 -14.15 -1.28
CA ALA A 54 10.60 -15.06 -2.40
C ALA A 54 11.94 -15.26 -3.13
N ALA A 55 11.99 -16.25 -4.01
CA ALA A 55 13.16 -16.48 -4.88
C ALA A 55 13.24 -15.45 -6.03
N GLN A 56 12.11 -14.83 -6.38
CA GLN A 56 11.99 -13.85 -7.45
C GLN A 56 10.89 -12.84 -7.10
N ASP A 57 10.97 -11.66 -7.72
CA ASP A 57 10.01 -10.58 -7.54
C ASP A 57 8.72 -10.87 -8.33
N SER A 58 7.60 -11.04 -7.63
CA SER A 58 6.29 -11.20 -8.28
C SER A 58 5.20 -10.37 -7.62
N ALA A 59 4.22 -9.97 -8.41
CA ALA A 59 2.98 -9.37 -7.93
C ALA A 59 1.79 -10.05 -8.61
N ALA A 60 0.77 -10.41 -7.84
CA ALA A 60 -0.44 -11.06 -8.35
C ALA A 60 -1.70 -10.51 -7.67
N GLY A 61 -2.86 -10.74 -8.30
CA GLY A 61 -4.16 -10.26 -7.82
C GLY A 61 -4.59 -8.91 -8.41
N PRO A 62 -5.66 -8.31 -7.87
CA PRO A 62 -6.16 -7.01 -8.34
C PRO A 62 -5.12 -5.91 -8.16
N ASP A 63 -4.99 -4.99 -9.12
CA ASP A 63 -4.02 -3.89 -9.06
C ASP A 63 -2.55 -4.32 -8.82
N ALA A 64 -2.18 -5.56 -9.19
CA ALA A 64 -0.82 -6.11 -9.02
C ALA A 64 0.28 -5.21 -9.60
N ASP A 65 0.06 -4.60 -10.78
CA ASP A 65 1.02 -3.67 -11.38
C ASP A 65 1.29 -2.45 -10.49
N ARG A 66 0.27 -1.96 -9.78
CA ARG A 66 0.40 -0.83 -8.85
C ARG A 66 1.13 -1.28 -7.58
N ALA A 67 0.88 -2.50 -7.10
CA ALA A 67 1.59 -3.07 -5.97
C ALA A 67 3.09 -3.30 -6.30
N ALA A 68 3.41 -3.79 -7.49
CA ALA A 68 4.78 -3.93 -7.97
C ALA A 68 5.50 -2.56 -8.02
N ARG A 69 4.85 -1.53 -8.56
CA ARG A 69 5.42 -0.16 -8.53
C ARG A 69 5.66 0.35 -7.11
N ALA A 70 4.73 0.10 -6.18
CA ALA A 70 4.89 0.48 -4.78
C ALA A 70 6.08 -0.25 -4.13
N ARG A 71 6.23 -1.56 -4.38
CA ARG A 71 7.38 -2.35 -3.95
C ARG A 71 8.69 -1.75 -4.46
N ASP A 72 8.76 -1.40 -5.74
CA ASP A 72 9.99 -0.86 -6.34
C ASP A 72 10.36 0.51 -5.74
N VAL A 73 9.37 1.35 -5.42
CA VAL A 73 9.58 2.61 -4.70
C VAL A 73 10.11 2.36 -3.29
N VAL A 74 9.49 1.44 -2.53
CA VAL A 74 9.93 1.10 -1.17
C VAL A 74 11.33 0.48 -1.19
N ARG A 75 11.60 -0.40 -2.15
CA ARG A 75 12.90 -1.01 -2.38
C ARG A 75 13.99 0.05 -2.57
N ALA A 76 13.73 1.01 -3.45
CA ALA A 76 14.66 2.11 -3.71
C ALA A 76 14.87 3.00 -2.47
N ALA A 77 13.79 3.30 -1.73
CA ALA A 77 13.84 4.16 -0.55
C ALA A 77 14.58 3.51 0.64
N LEU A 78 14.48 2.19 0.79
CA LEU A 78 15.01 1.44 1.93
C LEU A 78 16.27 0.62 1.61
N ALA A 79 16.77 0.67 0.36
CA ALA A 79 17.88 -0.14 -0.14
C ALA A 79 17.69 -1.65 0.14
N LEU A 80 16.48 -2.16 -0.08
CA LEU A 80 16.15 -3.58 0.14
C LEU A 80 16.68 -4.46 -0.99
N ASP A 81 17.51 -5.44 -0.66
CA ASP A 81 18.12 -6.39 -1.62
C ASP A 81 17.57 -7.82 -1.47
N LEU A 82 16.26 -7.94 -1.23
CA LEU A 82 15.55 -9.22 -1.14
C LEU A 82 14.38 -9.26 -2.13
N PRO A 83 14.21 -10.34 -2.91
CA PRO A 83 13.02 -10.48 -3.75
C PRO A 83 11.76 -10.72 -2.90
N LEU A 84 10.66 -10.08 -3.29
CA LEU A 84 9.38 -10.14 -2.60
C LEU A 84 8.29 -10.62 -3.55
N ALA A 85 7.49 -11.57 -3.07
CA ALA A 85 6.22 -11.92 -3.66
C ALA A 85 5.11 -11.13 -2.98
N ILE A 86 4.31 -10.42 -3.77
CA ILE A 86 3.16 -9.66 -3.32
C ILE A 86 1.89 -10.28 -3.89
N THR A 87 0.94 -10.61 -3.02
CA THR A 87 -0.41 -10.99 -3.42
C THR A 87 -1.36 -9.92 -2.94
N VAL A 88 -2.03 -9.23 -3.86
CA VAL A 88 -3.17 -8.38 -3.53
C VAL A 88 -4.39 -9.28 -3.46
N GLU A 89 -4.91 -9.49 -2.26
CA GLU A 89 -6.07 -10.37 -2.04
C GLU A 89 -7.39 -9.62 -2.26
N ALA A 90 -7.39 -8.32 -1.95
CA ALA A 90 -8.49 -7.41 -2.23
C ALA A 90 -7.95 -6.02 -2.53
N ALA A 91 -8.54 -5.32 -3.50
CA ALA A 91 -8.21 -3.94 -3.82
C ALA A 91 -9.47 -3.08 -3.80
N LEU A 92 -9.34 -1.86 -3.26
CA LEU A 92 -10.38 -0.85 -3.32
C LEU A 92 -10.67 -0.44 -4.78
N PRO A 93 -11.95 -0.20 -5.15
CA PRO A 93 -12.31 0.29 -6.46
C PRO A 93 -11.52 1.54 -6.86
N ALA A 94 -10.93 1.51 -8.05
CA ALA A 94 -10.24 2.66 -8.61
C ALA A 94 -11.21 3.83 -8.79
N HIS A 95 -10.73 5.04 -8.49
CA HIS A 95 -11.47 6.29 -8.71
C HIS A 95 -12.81 6.43 -7.96
N GLY A 96 -13.13 5.55 -7.00
CA GLY A 96 -14.35 5.62 -6.18
C GLY A 96 -14.31 6.63 -5.02
N GLY A 97 -13.29 7.49 -4.95
CA GLY A 97 -13.11 8.41 -3.82
C GLY A 97 -12.69 7.74 -2.49
N LEU A 98 -12.28 6.47 -2.53
CA LEU A 98 -11.94 5.65 -1.35
C LEU A 98 -10.45 5.64 -0.99
N GLY A 99 -9.62 6.38 -1.74
CA GLY A 99 -8.17 6.44 -1.53
C GLY A 99 -7.42 5.18 -1.98
N SER A 100 -7.94 4.41 -2.96
CA SER A 100 -7.40 3.10 -3.37
C SER A 100 -5.91 3.09 -3.66
N GLY A 101 -5.41 4.09 -4.40
CA GLY A 101 -3.99 4.20 -4.74
C GLY A 101 -3.09 4.43 -3.52
N THR A 102 -3.51 5.31 -2.60
CA THR A 102 -2.77 5.60 -1.37
C THR A 102 -2.81 4.42 -0.42
N GLN A 103 -3.97 3.79 -0.25
CA GLN A 103 -4.11 2.63 0.65
C GLN A 103 -3.27 1.46 0.17
N LEU A 104 -3.26 1.14 -1.12
CA LEU A 104 -2.41 0.08 -1.65
C LEU A 104 -0.91 0.40 -1.50
N ALA A 105 -0.50 1.62 -1.84
CA ALA A 105 0.91 2.00 -1.75
C ALA A 105 1.42 1.95 -0.31
N LEU A 106 0.63 2.41 0.65
CA LEU A 106 0.97 2.33 2.07
C LEU A 106 0.91 0.89 2.59
N ALA A 107 -0.06 0.08 2.16
CA ALA A 107 -0.14 -1.33 2.55
C ALA A 107 1.12 -2.13 2.13
N VAL A 108 1.71 -1.80 0.98
CA VAL A 108 2.96 -2.42 0.51
C VAL A 108 4.20 -1.86 1.23
N ALA A 109 4.12 -0.65 1.78
CA ALA A 109 5.26 0.03 2.41
C ALA A 109 5.41 -0.23 3.92
N MET A 110 4.42 -0.84 4.56
CA MET A 110 4.40 -1.18 5.99
C MET A 110 4.93 -2.59 6.22
#